data_AF-A0A2K2V3J8-F1
#
_entry.id   AF-A0A2K2V3J8-F1
#
_cell.length_a   1.000
_cell.length_b   1.000
_cell.length_c   1.000
_cell.angle_alpha   90.00
_cell.angle_beta   90.00
_cell.angle_gamma   90.00
#
_symmetry.space_group_name_H-M   'P 1'
#
loop_
_entity.id
_entity.type
_entity.pdbx_description
1 polymer ?
#
loop_
_entity_poly.entity_id
_entity_poly.type
_entity_poly.pdbx_seq_one_letter_code
_entity_poly.pdbx_strand_id
1 'polypeptide(L)'
;MHFSRSDVKKAIVDFLRGRWVSAQTENGFRRYLNGRPMRIRDEVELEMLLRLLGPIRTFYGTIEIYKRIEKREDVFDRGNVVSATPTWDIDSEIGDWRATVDVAKEMIKFLEKEGVKQSVFVIWSGNGAHVHIHPLSISLNIDPLDAAWSITEFVRLKLEMKVEEIRRKYNAKKLVLANEIRPRRVFTAPLCFHRKLDVITVPLVPEDLDYFDISWTSPGNFKFSSDWNRFSRGEADSLLRKAYESIGGYPIASRRRRKGKRLEDMLWFNEPPSEHHQQPLL
;
A
#
# COMPACT_ATOMS: atom_id res chain seq x y z
N MET A 1 13.89 19.31 0.19
CA MET A 1 13.87 19.56 1.64
C MET A 1 13.25 18.39 2.41
N HIS A 2 12.08 17.85 2.01
CA HIS A 2 11.48 16.67 2.67
C HIS A 2 12.19 15.33 2.33
N PHE A 3 12.18 14.91 1.06
CA PHE A 3 12.83 13.66 0.61
C PHE A 3 14.36 13.63 0.72
N SER A 4 14.98 14.74 1.15
CA SER A 4 16.41 14.79 1.43
C SER A 4 16.75 14.28 2.84
N ARG A 5 15.78 14.17 3.76
CA ARG A 5 16.02 13.66 5.12
C ARG A 5 16.32 12.16 5.10
N SER A 6 17.35 11.73 5.84
CA SER A 6 17.80 10.33 5.85
C SER A 6 16.74 9.37 6.41
N ASP A 7 16.04 9.78 7.47
CA ASP A 7 14.95 9.02 8.09
C ASP A 7 13.78 8.78 7.12
N VAL A 8 13.43 9.80 6.32
CA VAL A 8 12.44 9.71 5.24
C VAL A 8 12.89 8.77 4.12
N LYS A 9 14.12 8.93 3.61
CA LYS A 9 14.66 8.06 2.56
C LYS A 9 14.65 6.60 2.97
N LYS A 10 15.14 6.31 4.18
CA LYS A 10 15.20 4.96 4.73
C LYS A 10 13.81 4.30 4.77
N ALA A 11 12.81 4.98 5.35
CA ALA A 11 11.45 4.43 5.43
C ALA A 11 10.82 4.18 4.04
N ILE A 12 11.03 5.10 3.09
CA ILE A 12 10.55 4.95 1.71
C ILE A 12 11.22 3.73 1.04
N VAL A 13 12.55 3.62 1.14
CA VAL A 13 13.31 2.52 0.55
C VAL A 13 12.88 1.19 1.19
N ASP A 14 12.77 1.12 2.51
CA ASP A 14 12.40 -0.11 3.21
C ASP A 14 11.00 -0.60 2.83
N PHE A 15 10.03 0.31 2.64
CA PHE A 15 8.72 -0.06 2.14
C PHE A 15 8.73 -0.50 0.67
N LEU A 16 9.44 0.23 -0.20
CA LEU A 16 9.39 0.05 -1.66
C LEU A 16 10.32 -1.04 -2.19
N ARG A 17 11.27 -1.52 -1.39
CA ARG A 17 12.23 -2.55 -1.80
C ARG A 17 11.51 -3.80 -2.32
N GLY A 18 11.85 -4.19 -3.54
CA GLY A 18 11.27 -5.35 -4.22
C GLY A 18 9.83 -5.16 -4.71
N ARG A 19 9.21 -3.98 -4.54
CA ARG A 19 7.88 -3.66 -5.07
C ARG A 19 8.00 -2.93 -6.41
N TRP A 20 6.99 -3.08 -7.27
CA TRP A 20 6.89 -2.27 -8.47
C TRP A 20 6.43 -0.86 -8.09
N VAL A 21 7.32 0.12 -8.28
CA VAL A 21 7.15 1.48 -7.80
C VAL A 21 6.30 2.30 -8.78
N SER A 22 5.46 3.16 -8.21
CA SER A 22 4.78 4.23 -8.93
C SER A 22 5.02 5.56 -8.24
N ALA A 23 4.96 6.66 -8.97
CA ALA A 23 5.14 8.01 -8.42
C ALA A 23 4.04 8.95 -8.94
N GLN A 24 3.54 9.80 -8.06
CA GLN A 24 2.72 10.96 -8.43
C GLN A 24 3.66 12.14 -8.69
N THR A 25 3.82 12.48 -9.96
CA THR A 25 4.53 13.67 -10.42
C THR A 25 3.54 14.79 -10.72
N GLU A 26 4.04 16.00 -10.99
CA GLU A 26 3.23 17.09 -11.56
C GLU A 26 2.61 16.68 -12.91
N ASN A 27 3.33 15.91 -13.71
CA ASN A 27 2.90 15.39 -15.01
C ASN A 27 2.06 14.10 -14.90
N GLY A 28 1.46 13.84 -13.73
CA GLY A 28 0.59 12.71 -13.49
C GLY A 28 1.29 11.48 -12.90
N PHE A 29 0.57 10.36 -12.93
CA PHE A 29 0.98 9.09 -12.32
C PHE A 29 1.92 8.31 -13.23
N ARG A 30 3.11 7.95 -12.73
CA ARG A 30 4.16 7.24 -13.47
C ARG A 30 4.42 5.87 -12.85
N ARG A 31 4.60 4.84 -13.70
CA ARG A 31 5.00 3.47 -13.28
C ARG A 31 6.22 2.94 -14.04
N TYR A 32 6.59 3.64 -15.11
CA TYR A 32 7.66 3.26 -16.02
C TYR A 32 8.55 4.47 -16.29
N LEU A 33 9.84 4.21 -16.50
CA LEU A 33 10.83 5.18 -16.94
C LEU A 33 11.59 4.56 -18.12
N ASN A 34 11.57 5.22 -19.28
CA ASN A 34 12.19 4.74 -20.51
C ASN A 34 11.77 3.30 -20.86
N GLY A 35 10.47 3.00 -20.75
CA GLY A 35 9.90 1.68 -21.03
C GLY A 35 10.15 0.60 -19.97
N ARG A 36 10.96 0.87 -18.94
CA ARG A 36 11.26 -0.09 -17.85
C ARG A 36 10.40 0.18 -16.61
N PRO A 37 9.92 -0.85 -15.90
CA PRO A 37 9.17 -0.67 -14.66
C PRO A 37 10.05 0.02 -13.61
N MET A 38 9.49 1.01 -12.91
CA MET A 38 10.23 1.70 -11.86
C MET A 38 10.43 0.80 -10.63
N ARG A 39 11.59 0.92 -9.99
CA ARG A 39 11.94 0.24 -8.75
C ARG A 39 12.81 1.14 -7.88
N ILE A 40 12.83 0.86 -6.58
CA ILE A 40 13.72 1.49 -5.61
C ILE A 40 14.25 0.37 -4.70
N ARG A 41 15.54 0.04 -4.80
CA ARG A 41 16.20 -0.97 -3.97
C ARG A 41 16.99 -0.37 -2.81
N ASP A 42 17.48 0.84 -3.01
CA ASP A 42 18.36 1.59 -2.13
C ASP A 42 18.12 3.10 -2.28
N GLU A 43 18.82 3.90 -1.46
CA GLU A 43 18.73 5.36 -1.50
C GLU A 43 19.28 5.96 -2.81
N VAL A 44 20.21 5.27 -3.49
CA VAL A 44 20.80 5.75 -4.75
C VAL A 44 19.74 5.71 -5.86
N GLU A 45 18.99 4.63 -5.98
CA GLU A 45 17.88 4.52 -6.93
C GLU A 45 16.75 5.52 -6.60
N LEU A 46 16.44 5.73 -5.32
CA LEU A 46 15.47 6.75 -4.90
C LEU A 46 15.91 8.16 -5.35
N GLU A 47 17.15 8.54 -5.09
CA GLU A 47 17.71 9.84 -5.48
C GLU A 47 17.79 10.02 -7.00
N MET A 48 18.08 8.94 -7.73
CA MET A 48 18.04 8.95 -9.18
C MET A 48 16.62 9.25 -9.69
N LEU A 49 15.59 8.58 -9.15
CA LEU A 49 14.20 8.84 -9.55
C LEU A 49 13.73 10.25 -9.18
N LEU A 50 14.09 10.76 -8.00
CA LEU A 50 13.81 12.14 -7.59
C LEU A 50 14.42 13.17 -8.55
N ARG A 51 15.62 12.89 -9.09
CA ARG A 51 16.27 13.76 -10.09
C ARG A 51 15.62 13.66 -11.47
N LEU A 52 15.32 12.46 -11.94
CA LEU A 52 14.85 12.22 -13.31
C LEU A 52 13.37 12.56 -13.51
N LEU A 53 12.52 12.37 -12.49
CA LEU A 53 11.08 12.59 -12.60
C LEU A 53 10.66 14.02 -12.21
N GLY A 54 11.59 14.84 -11.72
CA GLY A 54 11.29 16.17 -11.20
C GLY A 54 10.50 16.13 -9.88
N PRO A 55 9.69 17.15 -9.58
CA PRO A 55 8.90 17.20 -8.36
C PRO A 55 7.96 15.99 -8.22
N ILE A 56 8.20 15.19 -7.20
CA ILE A 56 7.35 14.06 -6.79
C ILE A 56 6.58 14.48 -5.55
N ARG A 57 5.29 14.21 -5.53
CA ARG A 57 4.47 14.39 -4.32
C ARG A 57 4.49 13.13 -3.46
N THR A 58 4.36 11.97 -4.09
CA THR A 58 4.26 10.70 -3.37
C THR A 58 4.72 9.52 -4.21
N PHE A 59 5.28 8.52 -3.53
CA PHE A 59 5.55 7.21 -4.09
C PHE A 59 4.51 6.19 -3.64
N TYR A 60 4.35 5.15 -4.43
CA TYR A 60 3.51 4.01 -4.14
C TYR A 60 4.25 2.71 -4.47
N GLY A 61 3.98 1.66 -3.70
CA GLY A 61 4.47 0.31 -3.96
C GLY A 61 3.31 -0.64 -4.18
N THR A 62 3.47 -1.62 -5.08
CA THR A 62 2.53 -2.73 -5.22
C THR A 62 2.42 -3.54 -3.93
N ILE A 63 1.27 -4.20 -3.69
CA ILE A 63 1.15 -5.18 -2.60
C ILE A 63 2.11 -6.35 -2.78
N GLU A 64 2.44 -6.71 -4.02
CA GLU A 64 3.42 -7.74 -4.37
C GLU A 64 4.87 -7.28 -4.20
N ILE A 65 5.67 -8.21 -3.69
CA ILE A 65 7.14 -8.19 -3.72
C ILE A 65 7.59 -9.17 -4.79
N TYR A 66 8.49 -8.73 -5.67
CA TYR A 66 9.00 -9.47 -6.82
C TYR A 66 10.46 -9.88 -6.62
N LYS A 67 10.86 -11.01 -7.23
CA LYS A 67 12.28 -11.43 -7.28
C LYS A 67 13.10 -10.50 -8.16
N ARG A 68 12.52 -10.07 -9.30
CA ARG A 68 13.16 -9.20 -10.29
C ARG A 68 12.18 -8.16 -10.82
N ILE A 69 12.67 -6.94 -11.07
CA ILE A 69 11.92 -5.84 -11.70
C ILE A 69 12.86 -5.12 -12.67
N GLU A 70 12.97 -5.60 -13.91
CA GLU A 70 13.90 -5.05 -14.91
C GLU A 70 13.23 -4.78 -16.24
N LYS A 71 12.32 -5.67 -16.65
CA LYS A 71 11.54 -5.56 -17.88
C LYS A 71 10.04 -5.63 -17.60
N ARG A 72 9.24 -5.19 -18.57
CA ARG A 72 7.78 -5.10 -18.41
C ARG A 72 7.18 -6.43 -18.00
N GLU A 73 7.65 -7.55 -18.54
CA GLU A 73 7.08 -8.88 -18.29
C GLU A 73 7.26 -9.32 -16.84
N ASP A 74 8.31 -8.85 -16.17
CA ASP A 74 8.63 -9.27 -14.80
C ASP A 74 7.48 -8.93 -13.83
N VAL A 75 6.82 -7.78 -14.00
CA VAL A 75 5.74 -7.34 -13.08
C VAL A 75 4.36 -7.95 -13.40
N PHE A 76 4.29 -8.78 -14.44
CA PHE A 76 3.09 -9.54 -14.82
C PHE A 76 3.26 -11.05 -14.65
N ASP A 77 4.48 -11.53 -14.42
CA ASP A 77 4.76 -12.94 -14.17
C ASP A 77 4.40 -13.31 -12.72
N ARG A 78 3.40 -14.18 -12.56
CA ARG A 78 2.98 -14.71 -11.24
C ARG A 78 4.11 -15.50 -10.56
N GLY A 79 4.96 -16.20 -11.32
CA GLY A 79 6.11 -16.96 -10.80
C GLY A 79 7.25 -16.09 -10.27
N ASN A 80 7.23 -14.80 -10.63
CA ASN A 80 8.17 -13.79 -10.15
C ASN A 80 7.73 -13.14 -8.82
N VAL A 81 6.48 -13.32 -8.39
CA VAL A 81 5.99 -12.81 -7.10
C VAL A 81 6.48 -13.71 -5.97
N VAL A 82 7.17 -13.11 -4.99
CA VAL A 82 7.68 -13.79 -3.78
C VAL A 82 6.61 -13.84 -2.70
N SER A 83 5.93 -12.71 -2.50
CA SER A 83 4.95 -12.52 -1.41
C SER A 83 4.05 -11.34 -1.76
N ALA A 84 2.84 -11.28 -1.19
CA ALA A 84 1.95 -10.14 -1.30
C ALA A 84 1.48 -9.72 0.09
N THR A 85 1.30 -8.42 0.29
CA THR A 85 1.02 -7.82 1.61
C THR A 85 -0.48 -7.86 1.90
N PRO A 86 -0.96 -8.65 2.89
CA PRO A 86 -2.31 -8.50 3.40
C PRO A 86 -2.50 -7.07 3.90
N THR A 87 -3.52 -6.38 3.38
CA THR A 87 -3.72 -4.95 3.61
C THR A 87 -5.21 -4.65 3.67
N TRP A 88 -5.62 -3.93 4.70
CA TRP A 88 -6.96 -3.36 4.80
C TRP A 88 -6.90 -1.87 4.62
N ASP A 89 -7.83 -1.33 3.85
CA ASP A 89 -8.00 0.11 3.68
C ASP A 89 -9.15 0.58 4.59
N ILE A 90 -8.83 1.40 5.59
CA ILE A 90 -9.82 2.07 6.43
C ILE A 90 -10.07 3.44 5.81
N ASP A 91 -11.01 3.47 4.87
CA ASP A 91 -11.46 4.69 4.20
C ASP A 91 -12.33 5.52 5.14
N SER A 92 -12.06 6.82 5.25
CA SER A 92 -12.81 7.75 6.10
C SER A 92 -12.65 9.19 5.62
N GLU A 93 -12.83 10.16 6.51
CA GLU A 93 -12.40 11.54 6.35
C GLU A 93 -11.41 11.90 7.46
N ILE A 94 -10.51 12.84 7.17
CA ILE A 94 -9.53 13.33 8.16
C ILE A 94 -10.19 13.90 9.43
N GLY A 95 -11.41 14.44 9.32
CA GLY A 95 -12.19 14.91 10.47
C GLY A 95 -12.65 13.79 11.41
N ASP A 96 -12.85 12.59 10.87
CA ASP A 96 -13.30 11.40 11.59
C ASP A 96 -12.12 10.51 12.02
N TRP A 97 -10.95 11.11 12.23
CA TRP A 97 -9.73 10.34 12.47
C TRP A 97 -9.80 9.46 13.71
N ARG A 98 -10.50 9.89 14.76
CA ARG A 98 -10.71 9.09 15.98
C ARG A 98 -11.48 7.80 15.70
N ALA A 99 -12.47 7.86 14.82
CA ALA A 99 -13.23 6.67 14.41
C ALA A 99 -12.33 5.71 13.61
N THR A 100 -11.48 6.25 12.74
CA THR A 100 -10.48 5.49 11.98
C THR A 100 -9.48 4.78 12.90
N VAL A 101 -8.98 5.48 13.93
CA VAL A 101 -8.09 4.92 14.94
C VAL A 101 -8.78 3.82 15.75
N ASP A 102 -10.03 4.03 16.19
CA ASP A 102 -10.79 3.00 16.91
C ASP A 102 -10.96 1.71 16.06
N VAL A 103 -11.19 1.83 14.75
CA VAL A 103 -11.21 0.66 13.84
C VAL A 103 -9.85 -0.02 13.78
N ALA A 104 -8.77 0.74 13.60
CA ALA A 104 -7.42 0.19 13.56
C ALA A 104 -7.05 -0.55 14.87
N LYS A 105 -7.47 -0.03 16.03
CA LYS A 105 -7.27 -0.68 17.34
C LYS A 105 -8.03 -2.00 17.45
N GLU A 106 -9.30 -2.05 17.04
CA GLU A 106 -10.06 -3.30 17.06
C GLU A 106 -9.48 -4.33 16.07
N MET A 107 -8.94 -3.89 14.93
CA MET A 107 -8.19 -4.75 14.02
C MET A 107 -6.92 -5.33 14.67
N ILE A 108 -6.07 -4.50 15.26
CA ILE A 108 -4.85 -4.94 15.95
C ILE A 108 -5.20 -5.94 17.03
N LYS A 109 -6.17 -5.62 17.90
CA LYS A 109 -6.64 -6.52 18.96
C LYS A 109 -7.14 -7.86 18.42
N PHE A 110 -7.79 -7.88 17.25
CA PHE A 110 -8.20 -9.12 16.60
C PHE A 110 -6.98 -9.91 16.10
N LEU A 111 -6.05 -9.26 15.40
CA LEU A 111 -4.83 -9.88 14.88
C LEU A 111 -3.96 -10.46 16.00
N GLU A 112 -3.83 -9.74 17.12
CA GLU A 112 -3.10 -10.21 18.30
C GLU A 112 -3.71 -11.47 18.92
N LYS A 113 -5.04 -11.56 18.94
CA LYS A 113 -5.76 -12.77 19.40
C LYS A 113 -5.56 -13.96 18.47
N GLU A 114 -5.36 -13.70 17.18
CA GLU A 114 -5.00 -14.70 16.18
C GLU A 114 -3.48 -14.97 16.11
N GLY A 115 -2.70 -14.37 17.03
CA GLY A 115 -1.27 -14.62 17.20
C GLY A 115 -0.34 -13.75 16.35
N VAL A 116 -0.86 -12.75 15.63
CA VAL A 116 -0.07 -11.83 14.80
C VAL A 116 0.12 -10.51 15.54
N LYS A 117 1.31 -10.31 16.13
CA LYS A 117 1.62 -9.15 16.98
C LYS A 117 2.77 -8.32 16.43
N GLN A 118 3.89 -8.97 16.11
CA GLN A 118 5.12 -8.30 15.72
C GLN A 118 5.07 -7.79 14.29
N SER A 119 4.41 -8.54 13.40
CA SER A 119 4.38 -8.26 11.97
C SER A 119 3.26 -7.33 11.52
N VAL A 120 2.59 -6.61 12.42
CA VAL A 120 1.51 -5.66 12.08
C VAL A 120 2.04 -4.24 12.12
N PHE A 121 1.70 -3.47 11.10
CA PHE A 121 1.98 -2.03 11.07
C PHE A 121 0.83 -1.27 10.41
N VAL A 122 0.71 0.01 10.78
CA VAL A 122 -0.31 0.90 10.25
C VAL A 122 0.35 2.02 9.47
N ILE A 123 -0.20 2.42 8.33
CA ILE A 123 0.19 3.64 7.65
C ILE A 123 -1.01 4.57 7.66
N TRP A 124 -0.94 5.65 8.43
CA TRP A 124 -1.90 6.74 8.31
C TRP A 124 -1.74 7.41 6.95
N SER A 125 -2.77 7.36 6.12
CA SER A 125 -2.70 7.76 4.70
C SER A 125 -3.26 9.15 4.43
N GLY A 126 -3.85 9.81 5.44
CA GLY A 126 -4.41 11.16 5.36
C GLY A 126 -5.89 11.16 5.72
N ASN A 127 -6.74 10.68 4.81
CA ASN A 127 -8.19 10.53 5.03
C ASN A 127 -8.57 9.17 5.67
N GLY A 128 -7.58 8.39 6.08
CA GLY A 128 -7.78 7.03 6.51
C GLY A 128 -6.48 6.42 6.98
N ALA A 129 -6.51 5.10 7.14
CA ALA A 129 -5.33 4.33 7.52
C ALA A 129 -5.32 2.99 6.78
N HIS A 130 -4.12 2.52 6.46
CA HIS A 130 -3.92 1.17 5.97
C HIS A 130 -3.34 0.32 7.08
N VAL A 131 -3.99 -0.79 7.41
CA VAL A 131 -3.41 -1.79 8.32
C VAL A 131 -2.77 -2.87 7.46
N HIS A 132 -1.55 -3.25 7.78
CA HIS A 132 -0.77 -4.22 7.02
C HIS A 132 -0.26 -5.34 7.91
N ILE A 133 -0.18 -6.54 7.34
CA ILE A 133 0.69 -7.59 7.86
C ILE A 133 1.93 -7.63 6.97
N HIS A 134 3.11 -7.59 7.57
CA HIS A 134 4.37 -7.70 6.84
C HIS A 134 4.38 -8.98 6.00
N PRO A 135 4.57 -8.91 4.67
CA PRO A 135 4.37 -10.06 3.78
C PRO A 135 5.35 -11.20 4.02
N LEU A 136 6.55 -10.92 4.55
CA LEU A 136 7.55 -11.93 4.89
C LEU A 136 7.29 -12.64 6.24
N SER A 137 6.23 -12.27 6.95
CA SER A 137 5.77 -13.01 8.13
C SER A 137 5.03 -14.30 7.76
N ILE A 138 4.64 -14.45 6.50
CA ILE A 138 4.02 -15.66 5.96
C ILE A 138 5.12 -16.57 5.43
N SER A 139 5.16 -17.82 5.90
CA SER A 139 6.14 -18.83 5.49
C SER A 139 5.54 -19.99 4.69
N LEU A 140 4.21 -20.10 4.67
CA LEU A 140 3.51 -21.14 3.92
C LEU A 140 3.68 -20.98 2.41
N ASN A 141 3.80 -22.12 1.73
CA ASN A 141 3.85 -22.20 0.28
C ASN A 141 2.43 -22.16 -0.31
N ILE A 142 1.76 -21.01 -0.15
CA ILE A 142 0.49 -20.67 -0.79
C ILE A 142 0.76 -19.56 -1.80
N ASP A 143 -0.02 -19.50 -2.88
CA ASP A 143 0.13 -18.40 -3.81
C ASP A 143 0.01 -17.04 -3.08
N PRO A 144 0.96 -16.11 -3.30
CA PRO A 144 1.00 -14.86 -2.57
C PRO A 144 -0.28 -14.03 -2.60
N LEU A 145 -0.94 -13.94 -3.77
CA LEU A 145 -2.16 -13.15 -3.91
C LEU A 145 -3.32 -13.84 -3.19
N ASP A 146 -3.40 -15.17 -3.30
CA ASP A 146 -4.41 -15.96 -2.60
C ASP A 146 -4.25 -15.79 -1.07
N ALA A 147 -3.02 -15.88 -0.55
CA ALA A 147 -2.75 -15.67 0.88
C ALA A 147 -3.16 -14.27 1.37
N ALA A 148 -2.76 -13.22 0.63
CA ALA A 148 -3.14 -11.85 0.96
C ALA A 148 -4.66 -11.65 0.93
N TRP A 149 -5.34 -12.20 -0.08
CA TRP A 149 -6.79 -12.14 -0.20
C TRP A 149 -7.50 -12.82 0.96
N SER A 150 -7.17 -14.10 1.23
CA SER A 150 -7.86 -14.90 2.24
C SER A 150 -7.78 -14.24 3.61
N ILE A 151 -6.57 -13.82 4.03
CA ILE A 151 -6.37 -13.14 5.32
C ILE A 151 -7.18 -11.85 5.38
N THR A 152 -7.07 -11.02 4.33
CA THR A 152 -7.72 -9.70 4.31
C THR A 152 -9.24 -9.85 4.40
N GLU A 153 -9.83 -10.74 3.60
CA GLU A 153 -11.28 -10.93 3.59
C GLU A 153 -11.78 -11.57 4.89
N PHE A 154 -11.05 -12.55 5.42
CA PHE A 154 -11.39 -13.21 6.68
C PHE A 154 -11.51 -12.19 7.82
N VAL A 155 -10.49 -11.36 8.02
CA VAL A 155 -10.49 -10.34 9.08
C VAL A 155 -11.56 -9.28 8.84
N ARG A 156 -11.74 -8.82 7.59
CA ARG A 156 -12.77 -7.83 7.22
C ARG A 156 -14.17 -8.32 7.63
N LEU A 157 -14.51 -9.56 7.29
CA LEU A 157 -15.80 -10.16 7.63
C LEU A 157 -15.99 -10.33 9.15
N LYS A 158 -14.93 -10.69 9.88
CA LYS A 158 -15.00 -10.85 11.34
C LYS A 158 -15.21 -9.52 12.08
N LEU A 159 -14.82 -8.40 11.48
CA LEU A 159 -14.88 -7.08 12.11
C LEU A 159 -16.03 -6.20 11.61
N GLU A 160 -16.83 -6.66 10.64
CA GLU A 160 -17.89 -5.87 10.01
C GLU A 160 -18.86 -5.24 11.03
N MET A 161 -19.34 -6.02 12.00
CA MET A 161 -20.23 -5.51 13.05
C MET A 161 -19.55 -4.48 13.96
N LYS A 162 -18.27 -4.69 14.30
CA LYS A 162 -17.51 -3.75 15.14
C LYS A 162 -17.25 -2.43 14.44
N VAL A 163 -16.92 -2.48 13.14
CA VAL A 163 -16.76 -1.28 12.31
C VAL A 163 -18.07 -0.51 12.25
N GLU A 164 -19.21 -1.20 12.11
CA GLU A 164 -20.52 -0.54 12.10
C GLU A 164 -20.87 0.12 13.45
N GLU A 165 -20.58 -0.53 14.56
CA GLU A 165 -20.73 0.05 15.90
C GLU A 165 -19.92 1.34 16.05
N ILE A 166 -18.64 1.33 15.63
CA ILE A 166 -17.76 2.51 15.67
C ILE A 166 -18.28 3.60 14.74
N ARG A 167 -18.66 3.25 13.52
CA ARG A 167 -19.22 4.17 12.53
C ARG A 167 -20.42 4.95 13.09
N ARG A 168 -21.35 4.25 13.75
CA ARG A 168 -22.53 4.86 14.39
C ARG A 168 -22.15 5.71 15.59
N LYS A 169 -21.26 5.22 16.46
CA LYS A 169 -20.78 5.92 17.67
C LYS A 169 -20.24 7.32 17.32
N TYR A 170 -19.48 7.44 16.25
CA TYR A 170 -18.88 8.71 15.82
C TYR A 170 -19.68 9.45 14.74
N ASN A 171 -20.80 8.90 14.26
CA ASN A 171 -21.53 9.41 13.10
C ASN A 171 -20.64 9.58 11.83
N ALA A 172 -19.61 8.74 11.68
CA ALA A 172 -18.58 8.82 10.65
C ALA A 172 -19.05 8.16 9.34
N LYS A 173 -19.99 8.79 8.62
CA LYS A 173 -20.73 8.15 7.50
C LYS A 173 -19.87 7.52 6.40
N LYS A 174 -18.66 8.04 6.18
CA LYS A 174 -17.73 7.54 5.14
C LYS A 174 -16.79 6.45 5.64
N LEU A 175 -16.80 6.13 6.94
CA LEU A 175 -15.95 5.10 7.53
C LEU A 175 -16.30 3.73 6.97
N VAL A 176 -15.33 3.09 6.32
CA VAL A 176 -15.44 1.74 5.75
C VAL A 176 -14.13 0.99 5.95
N LEU A 177 -14.23 -0.28 6.32
CA LEU A 177 -13.11 -1.22 6.28
C LEU A 177 -13.20 -2.06 5.00
N ALA A 178 -12.31 -1.79 4.04
CA ALA A 178 -12.34 -2.41 2.72
C ALA A 178 -11.22 -3.44 2.54
N ASN A 179 -11.56 -4.52 1.82
CA ASN A 179 -10.58 -5.41 1.21
C ASN A 179 -10.34 -4.95 -0.23
N GLU A 180 -9.15 -4.42 -0.47
CA GLU A 180 -8.75 -3.89 -1.77
C GLU A 180 -7.71 -4.75 -2.50
N ILE A 181 -7.46 -5.96 -2.00
CA ILE A 181 -6.49 -6.89 -2.59
C ILE A 181 -6.89 -7.19 -4.03
N ARG A 182 -6.01 -6.80 -4.96
CA ARG A 182 -6.11 -7.02 -6.40
C ARG A 182 -4.69 -7.08 -6.97
N PRO A 183 -4.44 -7.84 -8.06
CA PRO A 183 -3.11 -7.91 -8.65
C PRO A 183 -2.55 -6.53 -8.99
N ARG A 184 -1.35 -6.22 -8.51
CA ARG A 184 -0.60 -4.97 -8.71
C ARG A 184 -1.29 -3.74 -8.09
N ARG A 185 -2.19 -3.93 -7.09
CA ARG A 185 -2.73 -2.85 -6.27
C ARG A 185 -1.58 -2.12 -5.61
N VAL A 186 -1.63 -0.79 -5.57
CA VAL A 186 -0.58 0.03 -4.97
C VAL A 186 -1.10 0.74 -3.73
N PHE A 187 -0.23 0.88 -2.74
CA PHE A 187 -0.46 1.68 -1.54
C PHE A 187 0.65 2.72 -1.38
N THR A 188 0.30 3.84 -0.74
CA THR A 188 1.21 4.97 -0.54
C THR A 188 2.38 4.55 0.33
N ALA A 189 3.61 4.89 -0.09
CA ALA A 189 4.79 4.69 0.73
C ALA A 189 4.70 5.57 1.99
N PRO A 190 5.26 5.12 3.13
CA PRO A 190 5.32 5.94 4.34
C PRO A 190 6.18 7.18 4.11
N LEU A 191 5.92 8.21 4.90
CA LEU A 191 6.63 9.49 4.88
C LEU A 191 6.62 10.18 3.50
N CYS A 192 5.60 9.93 2.69
CA CYS A 192 5.30 10.70 1.48
C CYS A 192 4.19 11.72 1.76
N PHE A 193 4.04 12.73 0.92
CA PHE A 193 2.87 13.62 1.06
C PHE A 193 1.60 12.90 0.60
N HIS A 194 0.47 13.17 1.25
CA HIS A 194 -0.81 12.78 0.69
C HIS A 194 -1.04 13.48 -0.65
N ARG A 195 -1.64 12.79 -1.63
CA ARG A 195 -1.78 13.27 -3.02
C ARG A 195 -2.50 14.61 -3.19
N LYS A 196 -3.34 15.00 -2.22
CA LYS A 196 -4.17 16.23 -2.28
C LYS A 196 -4.12 17.08 -1.01
N LEU A 197 -3.86 16.47 0.14
CA LEU A 197 -3.86 17.15 1.44
C LEU A 197 -2.42 17.56 1.74
N ASP A 198 -2.25 18.61 2.53
CA ASP A 198 -0.94 19.04 3.00
C ASP A 198 -0.56 18.33 4.30
N VAL A 199 -0.46 17.00 4.19
CA VAL A 199 -0.08 16.10 5.29
C VAL A 199 0.88 15.04 4.78
N ILE A 200 1.69 14.50 5.69
CA ILE A 200 2.60 13.38 5.47
C ILE A 200 1.90 12.08 5.86
N THR A 201 2.13 11.01 5.09
CA THR A 201 1.74 9.65 5.47
C THR A 201 2.66 9.16 6.57
N VAL A 202 2.09 8.61 7.64
CA VAL A 202 2.86 8.29 8.85
C VAL A 202 2.79 6.80 9.12
N PRO A 203 3.91 6.07 9.12
CA PRO A 203 3.92 4.70 9.61
C PRO A 203 3.85 4.70 11.14
N LEU A 204 3.04 3.81 11.69
CA LEU A 204 2.75 3.68 13.11
C LEU A 204 2.92 2.22 13.51
N VAL A 205 3.58 1.98 14.65
CA VAL A 205 3.49 0.69 15.32
C VAL A 205 2.15 0.58 16.06
N PRO A 206 1.64 -0.62 16.34
CA PRO A 206 0.37 -0.79 17.06
C PRO A 206 0.26 0.05 18.34
N GLU A 207 1.35 0.16 19.10
CA GLU A 207 1.41 0.91 20.36
C GLU A 207 1.24 2.43 20.17
N ASP A 208 1.55 2.96 18.98
CA ASP A 208 1.42 4.40 18.70
C ASP A 208 -0.06 4.83 18.64
N LEU A 209 -0.98 3.93 18.34
CA LEU A 209 -2.41 4.27 18.18
C LEU A 209 -3.06 4.78 19.47
N ASP A 210 -2.50 4.46 20.64
CA ASP A 210 -2.98 4.97 21.92
C ASP A 210 -2.68 6.45 22.14
N TYR A 211 -1.64 6.96 21.47
CA TYR A 211 -1.16 8.34 21.60
C TYR A 211 -1.30 9.15 20.31
N PHE A 212 -1.72 8.51 19.22
CA PHE A 212 -1.84 9.13 17.92
C PHE A 212 -2.78 10.33 17.98
N ASP A 213 -2.28 11.45 17.46
CA ASP A 213 -3.07 12.64 17.18
C ASP A 213 -2.81 13.06 15.74
N ILE A 214 -3.82 13.64 15.08
CA ILE A 214 -3.71 13.98 13.66
C ILE A 214 -2.57 14.97 13.36
N SER A 215 -2.11 15.75 14.35
CA SER A 215 -0.93 16.63 14.23
C SER A 215 0.37 15.88 13.94
N TRP A 216 0.44 14.57 14.19
CA TRP A 216 1.59 13.73 13.82
C TRP A 216 1.80 13.66 12.31
N THR A 217 0.81 14.10 11.52
CA THR A 217 0.86 14.12 10.05
C THR A 217 1.32 15.46 9.47
N SER A 218 1.52 16.49 10.30
CA SER A 218 1.86 17.84 9.84
C SER A 218 3.23 17.88 9.16
N PRO A 219 3.34 18.47 7.95
CA PRO A 219 4.63 18.70 7.30
C PRO A 219 5.54 19.53 8.22
N GLY A 220 6.75 19.01 8.50
CA GLY A 220 7.73 19.67 9.36
C GLY A 220 7.77 19.21 10.82
N ASN A 221 6.72 18.55 11.33
CA ASN A 221 6.69 18.02 12.71
C ASN A 221 6.02 16.63 12.80
N PHE A 222 6.17 15.82 11.75
CA PHE A 222 5.63 14.47 11.76
C PHE A 222 6.37 13.57 12.76
N LYS A 223 5.65 12.60 13.32
CA LYS A 223 6.18 11.67 14.33
C LYS A 223 5.95 10.24 13.87
N PHE A 224 6.96 9.39 13.96
CA PHE A 224 6.86 7.98 13.62
C PHE A 224 7.94 7.18 14.35
N SER A 225 7.72 5.87 14.49
CA SER A 225 8.74 4.94 14.99
C SER A 225 9.55 4.36 13.83
N SER A 226 10.87 4.25 13.95
CA SER A 226 11.72 3.60 12.95
C SER A 226 11.50 2.09 12.84
N ASP A 227 10.91 1.48 13.88
CA ASP A 227 10.73 0.03 14.00
C ASP A 227 9.38 -0.44 13.44
N TRP A 228 8.69 0.43 12.69
CA TRP A 228 7.37 0.18 12.12
C TRP A 228 7.31 -1.05 11.21
N ASN A 229 8.40 -1.41 10.51
CA ASN A 229 8.41 -2.50 9.52
C ASN A 229 8.96 -3.83 10.06
N ARG A 230 8.95 -4.03 11.39
CA ARG A 230 9.44 -5.27 12.02
C ARG A 230 8.53 -6.46 11.66
N PHE A 231 9.10 -7.67 11.66
CA PHE A 231 8.32 -8.89 11.44
C PHE A 231 9.02 -10.14 11.99
N SER A 232 8.24 -11.19 12.20
CA SER A 232 8.71 -12.54 12.52
C SER A 232 8.21 -13.54 11.48
N ARG A 233 9.14 -14.32 10.89
CA ARG A 233 8.81 -15.28 9.84
C ARG A 233 7.98 -16.43 10.41
N GLY A 234 6.85 -16.73 9.77
CA GLY A 234 5.90 -17.77 10.16
C GLY A 234 4.83 -17.31 11.15
N GLU A 235 4.89 -16.07 11.66
CA GLU A 235 3.93 -15.55 12.64
C GLU A 235 2.48 -15.55 12.09
N ALA A 236 2.31 -15.24 10.80
CA ALA A 236 0.98 -15.16 10.19
C ALA A 236 0.44 -16.51 9.68
N ASP A 237 1.19 -17.61 9.84
CA ASP A 237 0.83 -18.89 9.21
C ASP A 237 -0.43 -19.52 9.80
N SER A 238 -0.66 -19.40 11.11
CA SER A 238 -1.87 -19.94 11.76
C SER A 238 -3.12 -19.21 11.26
N LEU A 239 -3.08 -17.86 11.28
CA LEU A 239 -4.14 -17.02 10.72
C LEU A 239 -4.38 -17.34 9.24
N LEU A 240 -3.32 -17.51 8.45
CA LEU A 240 -3.43 -17.85 7.04
C LEU A 240 -4.15 -19.18 6.83
N ARG A 241 -3.81 -20.25 7.56
CA ARG A 241 -4.50 -21.55 7.41
C ARG A 241 -6.00 -21.42 7.68
N LYS A 242 -6.35 -20.80 8.80
CA LYS A 242 -7.75 -20.56 9.21
C LYS A 242 -8.52 -19.73 8.18
N ALA A 243 -7.89 -18.67 7.69
CA ALA A 243 -8.47 -17.79 6.69
C ALA A 243 -8.65 -18.50 5.34
N TYR A 244 -7.65 -19.24 4.89
CA TYR A 244 -7.66 -19.95 3.62
C TYR A 244 -8.69 -21.10 3.61
N GLU A 245 -8.82 -21.83 4.71
CA GLU A 245 -9.85 -22.86 4.88
C GLU A 245 -11.28 -22.28 4.84
N SER A 246 -11.47 -21.07 5.39
CA SER A 246 -12.79 -20.42 5.48
C SER A 246 -13.18 -19.67 4.21
N ILE A 247 -12.22 -19.01 3.56
CA ILE A 247 -12.47 -18.07 2.45
C ILE A 247 -12.07 -18.68 1.09
N GLY A 248 -11.02 -19.50 1.06
CA GLY A 248 -10.34 -19.90 -0.16
C GLY A 248 -9.43 -18.78 -0.72
N GLY A 249 -8.84 -19.04 -1.89
CA GLY A 249 -7.93 -18.10 -2.57
C GLY A 249 -8.63 -16.92 -3.24
N TYR A 250 -7.83 -16.11 -3.96
CA TYR A 250 -8.32 -14.94 -4.65
C TYR A 250 -9.38 -15.33 -5.71
N PRO A 251 -10.56 -14.69 -5.73
CA PRO A 251 -11.62 -15.05 -6.64
C PRO A 251 -11.19 -14.71 -8.07
N ILE A 252 -10.89 -15.74 -8.85
CA ILE A 252 -10.82 -15.61 -10.30
C ILE A 252 -12.26 -15.37 -10.73
N ALA A 253 -12.62 -14.12 -11.01
CA ALA A 253 -13.89 -13.80 -11.63
C ALA A 253 -14.05 -14.73 -12.84
N SER A 254 -15.01 -15.68 -12.76
CA SER A 254 -15.43 -16.44 -13.93
C SER A 254 -15.66 -15.41 -15.02
N ARG A 255 -15.09 -15.64 -16.21
CA ARG A 255 -15.09 -14.68 -17.34
C ARG A 255 -16.54 -14.25 -17.65
N ARG A 256 -17.07 -13.24 -16.95
CA ARG A 256 -18.13 -12.39 -17.48
C ARG A 256 -17.48 -11.71 -18.66
N ARG A 257 -17.89 -12.12 -19.86
CA ARG A 257 -17.48 -11.56 -21.15
C ARG A 257 -17.60 -10.03 -21.04
N ARG A 258 -16.47 -9.37 -20.81
CA ARG A 258 -16.41 -7.95 -20.44
C ARG A 258 -16.78 -7.15 -21.68
N LYS A 259 -17.94 -6.47 -21.68
CA LYS A 259 -18.24 -5.42 -22.65
C LYS A 259 -17.58 -4.13 -22.15
N GLY A 260 -16.36 -3.85 -22.63
CA GLY A 260 -15.62 -2.63 -22.32
C GLY A 260 -14.09 -2.82 -22.34
N LYS A 261 -13.35 -1.77 -22.73
CA LYS A 261 -11.88 -1.73 -22.74
C LYS A 261 -11.29 -1.97 -21.33
N ARG A 262 -10.09 -2.54 -21.24
CA ARG A 262 -9.41 -2.78 -19.95
C ARG A 262 -9.04 -1.46 -19.29
N LEU A 263 -9.00 -1.43 -17.95
CA LEU A 263 -8.37 -0.32 -17.20
C LEU A 263 -6.92 -0.08 -17.64
N GLU A 264 -6.24 -1.15 -18.08
CA GLU A 264 -4.90 -1.12 -18.71
C GLU A 264 -4.88 -0.29 -20.00
N ASP A 265 -5.97 -0.31 -20.77
CA ASP A 265 -6.16 0.47 -22.00
C ASP A 265 -6.61 1.91 -21.71
N MET A 266 -7.14 2.17 -20.50
CA MET A 266 -7.62 3.48 -20.04
C MET A 266 -6.55 4.29 -19.30
N LEU A 267 -5.49 3.63 -18.80
CA LEU A 267 -4.36 4.26 -18.12
C LEU A 267 -3.27 4.74 -19.09
N TRP A 268 -3.58 4.81 -20.39
CA TRP A 268 -2.69 5.34 -21.44
C TRP A 268 -2.66 6.87 -21.44
N PHE A 269 -2.19 7.46 -20.35
CA PHE A 269 -1.54 8.75 -20.43
C PHE A 269 -0.04 8.49 -20.41
N ASN A 270 0.63 8.98 -21.44
CA ASN A 270 2.06 8.86 -21.78
C ASN A 270 2.40 7.80 -22.82
N GLU A 271 1.96 8.02 -24.06
CA GLU A 271 2.85 7.75 -25.19
C GLU A 271 4.05 8.71 -25.08
N PRO A 272 5.28 8.27 -25.40
CA PRO A 272 6.33 9.23 -25.73
C PRO A 272 5.86 10.07 -26.93
N PRO A 273 6.24 11.36 -27.04
CA PRO A 273 5.97 12.12 -28.25
C PRO A 273 6.46 11.32 -29.45
N SER A 274 5.58 11.05 -30.40
CA SER A 274 5.96 10.46 -31.67
C SER A 274 6.96 11.40 -32.35
N GLU A 275 8.14 10.89 -32.68
CA GLU A 275 9.13 11.58 -33.50
C GLU A 275 8.64 11.70 -34.94
N HIS A 276 7.55 12.41 -35.19
CA HIS A 276 7.16 12.85 -36.52
C HIS A 276 6.37 14.14 -36.38
N HIS A 277 7.06 15.27 -36.45
CA HIS A 277 6.69 16.49 -37.18
C HIS A 277 7.91 17.44 -37.13
N GLN A 278 8.98 17.05 -37.83
CA GLN A 278 9.86 18.04 -38.43
C GLN A 278 9.26 18.37 -39.80
N GLN A 279 8.65 19.54 -39.92
CA GLN A 279 8.64 20.28 -41.18
C GLN A 279 9.09 21.72 -40.90
N PRO A 280 10.00 22.26 -41.71
CA PRO A 280 10.60 23.57 -41.48
C PRO A 280 9.61 24.70 -41.76
N LEU A 281 9.76 25.76 -40.97
CA LEU A 281 9.18 27.08 -41.19
C LEU A 281 9.65 27.65 -42.53
N LEU A 282 8.69 28.05 -43.36
CA LEU A 282 8.77 29.19 -44.27
C LEU A 282 7.63 30.14 -43.91
#